data_AF-A0AAU6Q1J5-F1
#
_entry.id   AF-A0AAU6Q1J5-F1
#
_cell.length_a   1.000
_cell.length_b   1.000
_cell.length_c   1.000
_cell.angle_alpha   90.00
_cell.angle_beta   90.00
_cell.angle_gamma   90.00
#
_symmetry.space_group_name_H-M   'P 1'
#
loop_
_entity.id
_entity.type
_entity.pdbx_description
1 polymer ?
#
loop_
_entity_poly.entity_id
_entity_poly.type
_entity_poly.pdbx_seq_one_letter_code
_entity_poly.pdbx_strand_id
1 'polypeptide(L)'
;MNADTWLRLATDGLPEAVKIRIAQDTREHLADAGLESAADVEPVLGAPEDTAKELRRLYLTEAEFDKLSLNTASFETIKAITGIGAPLMTYLAFVQPFPFLLFMTLLYIVGMVVAWRLPPLRQQHWLLHLSAFLNASYLMTYGGKISGLPQVWITLLVTVILCWRAAEFWQQDQKLRRTLQHAS
;
A
#
# COMPACT_ATOMS: atom_id res chain seq x y z
N MET A 1 -30.18 -20.02 3.69
CA MET A 1 -29.17 -20.12 2.62
C MET A 1 -28.04 -21.09 3.02
N ASN A 2 -27.52 -21.94 2.11
CA ASN A 2 -26.44 -22.89 2.44
C ASN A 2 -25.04 -22.23 2.45
N ALA A 3 -24.06 -22.91 3.06
CA ALA A 3 -22.70 -22.42 3.25
C ALA A 3 -21.99 -22.02 1.95
N ASP A 4 -22.08 -22.85 0.90
CA ASP A 4 -21.39 -22.59 -0.36
C ASP A 4 -21.96 -21.38 -1.11
N THR A 5 -23.28 -21.16 -1.04
CA THR A 5 -23.91 -19.98 -1.65
C THR A 5 -23.56 -18.73 -0.86
N TRP A 6 -23.60 -18.81 0.48
CA TRP A 6 -23.21 -17.71 1.36
C TRP A 6 -21.75 -17.31 1.10
N LEU A 7 -20.82 -18.27 1.04
CA LEU A 7 -19.40 -18.03 0.81
C LEU A 7 -19.14 -17.38 -0.56
N ARG A 8 -19.85 -17.84 -1.59
CA ARG A 8 -19.72 -17.27 -2.94
C ARG A 8 -20.13 -15.79 -2.97
N LEU A 9 -21.21 -15.44 -2.29
CA LEU A 9 -21.69 -14.06 -2.21
C LEU A 9 -20.78 -13.19 -1.32
N ALA A 10 -20.38 -13.71 -0.16
CA ALA A 10 -19.54 -13.00 0.80
C ALA A 10 -18.12 -12.71 0.27
N THR A 11 -17.59 -13.58 -0.59
CA THR A 11 -16.21 -13.47 -1.11
C THR A 11 -16.11 -12.96 -2.55
N ASP A 12 -17.21 -12.49 -3.12
CA ASP A 12 -17.26 -11.98 -4.48
C ASP A 12 -16.31 -10.78 -4.69
N GLY A 13 -15.45 -10.87 -5.71
CA GLY A 13 -14.42 -9.88 -6.03
C GLY A 13 -13.15 -9.91 -5.17
N LEU A 14 -12.97 -10.90 -4.29
CA LEU A 14 -11.73 -11.11 -3.54
C LEU A 14 -10.76 -12.05 -4.30
N PRO A 15 -9.44 -11.91 -4.13
CA PRO A 15 -8.46 -12.82 -4.72
C PRO A 15 -8.66 -14.26 -4.28
N GLU A 16 -8.37 -15.21 -5.17
CA GLU A 16 -8.61 -16.65 -4.95
C GLU A 16 -7.99 -17.19 -3.66
N ALA A 17 -6.75 -16.78 -3.35
CA ALA A 17 -6.08 -17.15 -2.11
C ALA A 17 -6.87 -16.75 -0.84
N VAL A 18 -7.52 -15.58 -0.88
CA VAL A 18 -8.36 -15.09 0.23
C VAL A 18 -9.68 -15.86 0.28
N LYS A 19 -10.29 -16.17 -0.88
CA LYS A 19 -11.51 -16.98 -0.96
C LYS A 19 -11.32 -18.36 -0.31
N ILE A 20 -10.23 -19.04 -0.65
CA ILE A 20 -9.90 -20.38 -0.11
C ILE A 20 -9.79 -20.33 1.42
N ARG A 21 -9.06 -19.34 1.95
CA ARG A 21 -8.89 -19.19 3.39
C ARG A 21 -10.22 -18.91 4.10
N ILE A 22 -11.00 -17.94 3.62
CA ILE A 22 -12.28 -17.61 4.25
C ILE A 22 -13.21 -18.81 4.21
N ALA A 23 -13.21 -19.58 3.12
CA ALA A 23 -13.96 -20.82 3.04
C ALA A 23 -13.51 -21.86 4.08
N GLN A 24 -12.20 -21.97 4.34
CA GLN A 24 -11.67 -22.82 5.40
C GLN A 24 -12.08 -22.33 6.80
N ASP A 25 -11.76 -21.08 7.15
CA ASP A 25 -12.08 -20.47 8.45
C ASP A 25 -13.60 -20.55 8.74
N THR A 26 -14.44 -20.34 7.71
CA THR A 26 -15.90 -20.43 7.83
C THR A 26 -16.37 -21.86 8.05
N ARG A 27 -15.79 -22.85 7.34
CA ARG A 27 -16.15 -24.26 7.54
C ARG A 27 -15.74 -24.77 8.91
N GLU A 28 -14.57 -24.38 9.41
CA GLU A 28 -14.13 -24.67 10.78
C GLU A 28 -15.11 -24.08 11.79
N HIS A 29 -15.51 -22.81 11.62
CA HIS A 29 -16.49 -22.16 12.50
C HIS A 29 -17.87 -22.83 12.47
N LEU A 30 -18.35 -23.25 11.29
CA LEU A 30 -19.62 -23.96 11.15
C LEU A 30 -19.56 -25.37 11.77
N ALA A 31 -18.43 -26.06 11.67
CA ALA A 31 -18.21 -27.35 12.30
C ALA A 31 -18.23 -27.22 13.84
N ASP A 32 -17.60 -26.18 14.39
CA ASP A 32 -17.64 -25.88 15.83
C ASP A 32 -19.06 -25.52 16.31
N ALA A 33 -19.87 -24.90 15.45
CA ALA A 33 -21.28 -24.62 15.71
C ALA A 33 -22.19 -25.85 15.55
N GLY A 34 -21.66 -27.00 15.12
CA GLY A 34 -22.41 -28.23 14.92
C GLY A 34 -23.39 -28.20 13.74
N LEU A 35 -23.17 -27.30 12.76
CA LEU A 35 -24.02 -27.17 11.59
C LEU A 35 -23.59 -28.15 10.49
N GLU A 36 -24.55 -28.88 9.93
CA GLU A 36 -24.33 -29.70 8.74
C GLU A 36 -24.18 -28.83 7.47
N SER A 37 -23.46 -29.32 6.46
CA SER A 37 -23.12 -28.55 5.25
C SER A 37 -24.31 -28.00 4.45
N ALA A 38 -25.50 -28.59 4.61
CA ALA A 38 -26.73 -28.17 3.94
C ALA A 38 -27.61 -27.25 4.80
N ALA A 39 -27.23 -26.98 6.06
CA ALA A 39 -27.99 -26.15 6.98
C ALA A 39 -28.01 -24.68 6.56
N ASP A 40 -29.01 -23.96 7.05
CA ASP A 40 -29.05 -22.51 6.89
C ASP A 40 -27.98 -21.86 7.76
N VAL A 41 -27.02 -21.18 7.14
CA VAL A 41 -25.88 -20.57 7.82
C VAL A 41 -26.09 -19.09 8.15
N GLU A 42 -27.09 -18.45 7.54
CA GLU A 42 -27.34 -17.01 7.70
C GLU A 42 -27.62 -16.59 9.15
N PRO A 43 -28.33 -17.37 9.99
CA PRO A 43 -28.52 -17.02 11.40
C PRO A 43 -27.23 -17.01 12.23
N VAL A 44 -26.20 -17.73 11.80
CA VAL A 44 -24.92 -17.85 12.51
C VAL A 44 -23.88 -16.90 11.94
N LEU A 45 -23.79 -16.78 10.61
CA LEU A 45 -22.80 -15.97 9.92
C LEU A 45 -23.27 -14.55 9.61
N GLY A 46 -24.58 -14.29 9.70
CA GLY A 46 -25.20 -13.03 9.28
C GLY A 46 -25.42 -12.93 7.77
N ALA A 47 -25.81 -11.74 7.32
CA ALA A 47 -26.03 -11.46 5.90
C ALA A 47 -24.70 -11.44 5.13
N PRO A 48 -24.61 -12.14 3.98
CA PRO A 48 -23.37 -12.23 3.22
C PRO A 48 -22.89 -10.87 2.69
N GLU A 49 -23.79 -9.91 2.46
CA GLU A 49 -23.44 -8.56 1.99
C GLU A 49 -22.67 -7.75 3.03
N ASP A 50 -23.06 -7.88 4.30
CA ASP A 50 -22.38 -7.21 5.40
C ASP A 50 -20.98 -7.77 5.58
N THR A 51 -20.84 -9.10 5.53
CA THR A 51 -19.52 -9.74 5.57
C THR A 51 -18.68 -9.38 4.34
N ALA A 52 -19.26 -9.35 3.13
CA ALA A 52 -18.56 -8.91 1.93
C ALA A 52 -17.99 -7.50 2.09
N LYS A 53 -18.77 -6.58 2.68
CA LYS A 53 -18.32 -5.22 2.97
C LYS A 53 -17.16 -5.18 3.96
N GLU A 54 -17.22 -5.99 5.03
CA GLU A 54 -16.12 -6.09 5.99
C GLU A 54 -14.86 -6.72 5.37
N LEU A 55 -15.02 -7.77 4.57
CA LEU A 55 -13.91 -8.44 3.88
C LEU A 55 -13.23 -7.50 2.88
N ARG A 56 -14.00 -6.72 2.10
CA ARG A 56 -13.47 -5.68 1.19
C ARG A 56 -12.79 -4.52 1.95
N ARG A 57 -13.17 -4.29 3.21
CA ARG A 57 -12.46 -3.35 4.09
C ARG A 57 -11.11 -3.91 4.55
N LEU A 58 -11.01 -5.22 4.79
CA LEU A 58 -9.83 -5.87 5.36
C LEU A 58 -8.81 -6.33 4.32
N TYR A 59 -9.27 -6.77 3.15
CA TYR A 59 -8.47 -7.33 2.07
C TYR A 59 -8.53 -6.45 0.82
N LEU A 60 -7.56 -6.63 -0.07
CA LEU A 60 -7.63 -6.06 -1.41
C LEU A 60 -8.62 -6.87 -2.26
N THR A 61 -9.39 -6.17 -3.07
CA THR A 61 -10.19 -6.77 -4.14
C THR A 61 -9.33 -7.15 -5.34
N GLU A 62 -9.81 -8.02 -6.22
CA GLU A 62 -9.12 -8.38 -7.47
C GLU A 62 -8.86 -7.13 -8.33
N ALA A 63 -9.85 -6.23 -8.46
CA ALA A 63 -9.68 -4.98 -9.21
C ALA A 63 -8.61 -4.04 -8.60
N GLU A 64 -8.51 -3.98 -7.28
CA GLU A 64 -7.44 -3.23 -6.60
C GLU A 64 -6.08 -3.90 -6.79
N PHE A 65 -6.02 -5.23 -6.76
CA PHE A 65 -4.81 -6.00 -7.01
C PHE A 65 -4.32 -5.79 -8.46
N ASP A 66 -5.22 -5.82 -9.43
CA ASP A 66 -4.92 -5.55 -10.83
C ASP A 66 -4.49 -4.10 -11.05
N LYS A 67 -5.11 -3.14 -10.37
CA LYS A 67 -4.66 -1.75 -10.42
C LYS A 67 -3.24 -1.58 -9.87
N LEU A 68 -2.89 -2.32 -8.82
CA LEU A 68 -1.54 -2.34 -8.25
C LEU A 68 -0.54 -3.03 -9.20
N SER A 69 -0.97 -4.08 -9.92
CA SER A 69 -0.12 -4.81 -10.87
C SER A 69 0.10 -4.03 -12.18
N LEU A 70 -0.94 -3.38 -12.73
CA LEU A 70 -0.89 -2.57 -13.96
C LEU A 70 -0.10 -1.27 -13.81
N ASN A 71 0.10 -0.79 -12.57
CA ASN A 71 0.95 0.38 -12.30
C ASN A 71 2.46 0.09 -12.47
N THR A 72 2.83 -1.11 -12.91
CA THR A 72 4.21 -1.48 -13.28
C THR A 72 4.75 -0.68 -14.47
N ALA A 73 3.91 -0.20 -15.40
CA ALA A 73 4.38 0.70 -16.45
C ALA A 73 4.90 2.04 -15.87
N SER A 74 4.24 2.54 -14.82
CA SER A 74 4.70 3.70 -14.04
C SER A 74 5.98 3.40 -13.25
N PHE A 75 6.27 2.13 -12.95
CA PHE A 75 7.45 1.75 -12.18
C PHE A 75 8.77 1.95 -12.94
N GLU A 76 8.81 1.70 -14.24
CA GLU A 76 9.99 2.00 -15.07
C GLU A 76 10.25 3.50 -15.15
N THR A 77 9.20 4.31 -15.33
CA THR A 77 9.30 5.77 -15.33
C THR A 77 9.74 6.31 -13.96
N ILE A 78 9.18 5.76 -12.88
CA ILE A 78 9.53 6.16 -11.52
C ILE A 78 10.94 5.70 -11.17
N LYS A 79 11.38 4.50 -11.58
CA LYS A 79 12.77 4.07 -11.49
C LYS A 79 13.70 5.02 -12.24
N ALA A 80 13.33 5.47 -13.43
CA ALA A 80 14.14 6.41 -14.20
C ALA A 80 14.22 7.78 -13.51
N ILE A 81 13.09 8.34 -13.05
CA ILE A 81 13.04 9.60 -12.29
C ILE A 81 13.84 9.47 -10.99
N THR A 82 13.76 8.32 -10.32
CA THR A 82 14.44 8.07 -9.05
C THR A 82 15.94 7.82 -9.26
N GLY A 83 16.30 7.09 -10.32
CA GLY A 83 17.67 6.75 -10.70
C GLY A 83 18.46 7.93 -11.25
N ILE A 84 17.79 8.93 -11.85
CA ILE A 84 18.40 10.19 -12.29
C ILE A 84 18.32 11.24 -11.17
N GLY A 85 17.18 11.29 -10.48
CA GLY A 85 16.92 12.26 -9.41
C GLY A 85 17.84 12.05 -8.21
N ALA A 86 18.05 10.82 -7.73
CA ALA A 86 18.92 10.57 -6.58
C ALA A 86 20.37 11.03 -6.78
N PRO A 87 21.07 10.75 -7.91
CA PRO A 87 22.41 11.28 -8.17
C PRO A 87 22.43 12.81 -8.30
N LEU A 88 21.45 13.40 -9.01
CA LEU A 88 21.36 14.86 -9.15
C LEU A 88 21.15 15.55 -7.80
N MET A 89 20.29 14.98 -6.97
CA MET A 89 20.01 15.47 -5.62
C MET A 89 21.23 15.30 -4.70
N THR A 90 21.93 14.16 -4.77
CA THR A 90 23.19 13.92 -4.04
C THR A 90 24.25 14.95 -4.45
N TYR A 91 24.36 15.24 -5.75
CA TYR A 91 25.25 16.28 -6.25
C TYR A 91 24.88 17.67 -5.71
N LEU A 92 23.59 18.04 -5.73
CA LEU A 92 23.12 19.31 -5.18
C LEU A 92 23.38 19.44 -3.68
N ALA A 93 23.18 18.37 -2.91
CA ALA A 93 23.50 18.34 -1.48
C ALA A 93 25.01 18.42 -1.19
N PHE A 94 25.87 18.01 -2.14
CA PHE A 94 27.32 18.14 -2.01
C PHE A 94 27.81 19.54 -2.37
N VAL A 95 27.24 20.13 -3.43
CA VAL A 95 27.58 21.49 -3.89
C VAL A 95 27.06 22.56 -2.93
N GLN A 96 25.88 22.36 -2.35
CA GLN A 96 25.31 23.23 -1.32
C GLN A 96 24.98 22.40 -0.07
N PRO A 97 25.97 22.16 0.82
CA PRO A 97 25.79 21.30 1.96
C PRO A 97 24.78 21.89 2.94
N PHE A 98 23.59 21.31 2.92
CA PHE A 98 22.57 21.51 3.94
C PHE A 98 22.47 20.22 4.77
N PRO A 99 22.81 20.23 6.07
CA PRO A 99 22.89 19.01 6.89
C PRO A 99 21.61 18.16 6.84
N PHE A 100 20.45 18.81 6.77
CA PHE A 100 19.16 18.12 6.65
C PHE A 100 19.03 17.32 5.33
N LEU A 101 19.49 17.86 4.20
CA LEU A 101 19.41 17.16 2.90
C LEU A 101 20.40 16.00 2.80
N LEU A 102 21.59 16.14 3.42
CA LEU A 102 22.54 15.04 3.54
C LEU A 102 21.95 13.90 4.37
N PHE A 103 21.32 14.23 5.50
CA PHE A 103 20.62 13.24 6.33
C PHE A 103 19.48 12.54 5.58
N MET A 104 18.64 13.29 4.85
CA MET A 104 17.55 12.72 4.06
C MET A 104 18.06 11.83 2.92
N THR A 105 19.15 12.22 2.25
CA THR A 105 19.81 11.40 1.23
C THR A 105 20.34 10.08 1.83
N LEU A 106 20.94 10.14 3.02
CA LEU A 106 21.40 8.94 3.72
C LEU A 106 20.23 8.00 4.07
N LEU A 107 19.14 8.55 4.63
CA LEU A 107 17.93 7.78 4.93
C LEU A 107 17.34 7.13 3.68
N TYR A 108 17.36 7.85 2.55
CA TYR A 108 16.90 7.32 1.27
C TYR A 108 17.73 6.11 0.82
N ILE A 109 19.06 6.18 0.92
CA ILE A 109 19.97 5.06 0.58
C ILE A 109 19.71 3.86 1.49
N VAL A 110 19.62 4.07 2.81
CA VAL A 110 19.30 2.99 3.77
C VAL A 110 17.94 2.38 3.46
N GLY A 111 16.94 3.23 3.18
CA GLY A 111 15.60 2.79 2.81
C GLY A 111 15.58 1.95 1.54
N MET A 112 16.36 2.31 0.52
CA MET A 112 16.52 1.50 -0.69
C MET A 112 17.09 0.11 -0.39
N VAL A 113 18.14 0.03 0.43
CA VAL A 113 18.77 -1.25 0.81
C VAL A 113 17.77 -2.15 1.55
N VAL A 114 16.97 -1.59 2.44
CA VAL A 114 15.90 -2.33 3.13
C VAL A 114 14.82 -2.79 2.15
N ALA A 115 14.43 -1.94 1.20
CA ALA A 115 13.41 -2.25 0.19
C ALA A 115 13.76 -3.48 -0.65
N TRP A 116 15.04 -3.70 -0.92
CA TRP A 116 15.52 -4.84 -1.73
C TRP A 116 15.25 -6.20 -1.10
N ARG A 117 14.94 -6.26 0.20
CA ARG A 117 14.52 -7.50 0.89
C ARG A 117 13.02 -7.73 0.88
N LEU A 118 12.23 -6.81 0.30
CA LEU A 118 10.78 -6.92 0.24
C LEU A 118 10.31 -7.67 -1.02
N PRO A 119 9.12 -8.30 -0.99
CA PRO A 119 8.49 -8.82 -2.20
C PRO A 119 8.35 -7.75 -3.29
N PRO A 120 8.41 -8.11 -4.60
CA PRO A 120 8.49 -7.14 -5.70
C PRO A 120 7.41 -6.04 -5.65
N LEU A 121 6.14 -6.41 -5.39
CA LEU A 121 5.03 -5.46 -5.27
C LEU A 121 5.20 -4.47 -4.12
N ARG A 122 5.78 -4.91 -2.99
CA ARG A 122 6.05 -4.05 -1.82
C ARG A 122 7.30 -3.21 -2.03
N GLN A 123 8.32 -3.77 -2.66
CA GLN A 123 9.54 -3.05 -3.04
C GLN A 123 9.20 -1.86 -3.94
N GLN A 124 8.36 -2.06 -4.95
CA GLN A 124 7.92 -1.01 -5.88
C GLN A 124 7.28 0.17 -5.16
N HIS A 125 6.28 -0.10 -4.32
CA HIS A 125 5.60 0.94 -3.55
C HIS A 125 6.57 1.65 -2.60
N TRP A 126 7.41 0.91 -1.89
CA TRP A 126 8.35 1.49 -0.94
C TRP A 126 9.36 2.44 -1.61
N LEU A 127 9.90 2.04 -2.76
CA LEU A 127 10.82 2.88 -3.52
C LEU A 127 10.16 4.17 -4.04
N LEU A 128 8.90 4.08 -4.47
CA LEU A 128 8.10 5.23 -4.90
C LEU A 128 7.86 6.22 -3.76
N HIS A 129 7.55 5.72 -2.56
CA HIS A 129 7.35 6.58 -1.40
C HIS A 129 8.65 7.22 -0.91
N LEU A 130 9.75 6.46 -0.89
CA LEU A 130 11.07 6.99 -0.56
C LEU A 130 11.49 8.09 -1.55
N SER A 131 11.27 7.90 -2.84
CA SER A 131 11.63 8.90 -3.85
C SER A 131 10.73 10.13 -3.75
N ALA A 132 9.43 9.97 -3.52
CA ALA A 132 8.50 11.07 -3.28
C ALA A 132 8.90 11.88 -2.02
N PHE A 133 9.26 11.21 -0.93
CA PHE A 133 9.69 11.83 0.31
C PHE A 133 11.00 12.61 0.13
N LEU A 134 11.97 12.03 -0.57
CA LEU A 134 13.22 12.70 -0.90
C LEU A 134 12.93 13.98 -1.71
N ASN A 135 12.19 13.88 -2.83
CA ASN A 135 11.85 15.06 -3.64
C ASN A 135 11.08 16.13 -2.84
N ALA A 136 10.16 15.72 -1.98
CA ALA A 136 9.45 16.63 -1.09
C ALA A 136 10.39 17.37 -0.13
N SER A 137 11.40 16.70 0.43
CA SER A 137 12.40 17.34 1.29
C SER A 137 13.22 18.43 0.58
N TYR A 138 13.53 18.23 -0.71
CA TYR A 138 14.17 19.25 -1.53
C TYR A 138 13.23 20.42 -1.83
N LEU A 139 11.96 20.14 -2.12
CA LEU A 139 10.95 21.19 -2.35
C LEU A 139 10.69 22.02 -1.07
N MET A 140 10.70 21.39 0.10
CA MET A 140 10.64 22.08 1.40
C MET A 140 11.88 22.92 1.72
N THR A 141 13.02 22.66 1.06
CA THR A 141 14.27 23.38 1.31
C THR A 141 14.50 24.51 0.30
N TYR A 142 14.15 24.28 -0.97
CA TYR A 142 14.44 25.20 -2.07
C TYR A 142 13.21 25.74 -2.80
N GLY A 143 12.01 25.22 -2.53
CA GLY A 143 10.80 25.55 -3.29
C GLY A 143 10.45 27.04 -3.28
N GLY A 144 10.74 27.76 -2.18
CA GLY A 144 10.49 29.19 -2.08
C GLY A 144 11.40 30.01 -2.98
N LYS A 145 12.65 29.56 -3.17
CA LYS A 145 13.60 30.17 -4.12
C LYS A 145 13.18 29.95 -5.57
N ILE A 146 12.54 28.82 -5.86
CA ILE A 146 12.12 28.44 -7.22
C ILE A 146 10.80 29.12 -7.61
N SER A 147 9.83 29.15 -6.70
CA SER A 147 8.47 29.62 -6.98
C SER A 147 8.22 31.09 -6.65
N GLY A 148 9.14 31.73 -5.90
CA GLY A 148 8.94 33.08 -5.38
C GLY A 148 7.93 33.17 -4.23
N LEU A 149 7.36 32.04 -3.79
CA LEU A 149 6.42 31.99 -2.67
C LEU A 149 7.17 31.90 -1.33
N PRO A 150 6.54 32.36 -0.22
CA PRO A 150 7.12 32.16 1.10
C PRO A 150 7.29 30.68 1.41
N GLN A 151 8.50 30.29 1.82
CA GLN A 151 8.88 28.89 2.06
C GLN A 151 7.94 28.17 3.04
N VAL A 152 7.41 28.89 4.04
CA VAL A 152 6.48 28.35 5.04
C VAL A 152 5.23 27.75 4.41
N TRP A 153 4.65 28.40 3.39
CA TRP A 153 3.44 27.90 2.73
C TRP A 153 3.69 26.65 1.91
N ILE A 154 4.83 26.58 1.24
CA ILE A 154 5.26 25.39 0.50
C ILE A 154 5.48 24.24 1.47
N THR A 155 6.19 24.48 2.57
CA THR A 155 6.46 23.45 3.57
C THR A 155 5.16 22.92 4.18
N LEU A 156 4.19 23.79 4.51
CA LEU A 156 2.87 23.36 5.00
C LEU A 156 2.12 22.51 3.98
N LEU A 157 2.02 22.97 2.73
CA LEU A 157 1.31 22.26 1.67
C LEU A 157 1.93 20.88 1.40
N VAL A 158 3.26 20.82 1.27
CA VAL A 158 3.97 19.55 1.06
C VAL A 158 3.81 18.62 2.28
N THR A 159 3.83 19.16 3.50
CA THR A 159 3.62 18.36 4.72
C THR A 159 2.23 17.73 4.73
N VAL A 160 1.18 18.51 4.44
CA VAL A 160 -0.20 18.00 4.38
C VAL A 160 -0.34 16.90 3.33
N ILE A 161 0.23 17.11 2.14
CA ILE A 161 0.21 16.11 1.05
C ILE A 161 0.95 14.83 1.49
N LEU A 162 2.13 14.96 2.11
CA LEU A 162 2.88 13.80 2.60
C LEU A 162 2.13 13.04 3.69
N CYS A 163 1.54 13.74 4.67
CA CYS A 163 0.75 13.10 5.73
C CYS A 163 -0.45 12.34 5.16
N TRP A 164 -1.17 12.95 4.21
CA TRP A 164 -2.30 12.30 3.56
C TRP A 164 -1.85 11.06 2.77
N ARG A 165 -0.81 11.18 1.93
CA ARG A 165 -0.27 10.05 1.15
C ARG A 165 0.30 8.94 2.03
N ALA A 166 0.92 9.29 3.16
CA ALA A 166 1.42 8.32 4.13
C ALA A 166 0.28 7.54 4.80
N ALA A 167 -0.83 8.22 5.14
CA ALA A 167 -2.01 7.56 5.70
C ALA A 167 -2.67 6.60 4.69
N GLU A 168 -2.82 7.01 3.43
CA GLU A 168 -3.32 6.14 2.35
C GLU A 168 -2.42 4.92 2.15
N PHE A 169 -1.10 5.14 2.09
CA PHE A 169 -0.14 4.06 1.94
C PHE A 169 -0.18 3.08 3.12
N TRP A 170 -0.26 3.58 4.35
CA TRP A 170 -0.34 2.72 5.54
C TRP A 170 -1.56 1.80 5.49
N GLN A 171 -2.72 2.32 5.10
CA GLN A 171 -3.93 1.51 4.93
C GLN A 171 -3.77 0.47 3.82
N GLN A 172 -3.18 0.85 2.68
CA GLN A 172 -2.95 -0.05 1.57
C GLN A 172 -1.91 -1.14 1.89
N ASP A 173 -0.78 -0.81 2.54
CA ASP A 173 0.23 -1.79 2.95
C ASP A 173 -0.34 -2.77 3.99
N GLN A 174 -1.20 -2.32 4.91
CA GLN A 174 -1.88 -3.23 5.84
C GLN A 174 -2.79 -4.22 5.11
N LYS A 175 -3.61 -3.76 4.16
CA LYS A 175 -4.45 -4.66 3.33
C LYS A 175 -3.59 -5.61 2.49
N LEU A 176 -2.53 -5.08 1.87
CA LEU A 176 -1.62 -5.84 1.03
C LEU A 176 -0.89 -6.94 1.82
N ARG A 177 -0.40 -6.64 3.03
CA ARG A 177 0.23 -7.65 3.90
C ARG A 177 -0.73 -8.78 4.26
N ARG A 178 -1.96 -8.44 4.64
CA ARG A 178 -3.01 -9.43 4.95
C ARG A 178 -3.35 -10.27 3.73
N THR A 179 -3.33 -9.68 2.54
CA THR A 179 -3.62 -10.40 1.29
C THR A 179 -2.44 -11.30 0.88
N LEU A 180 -1.20 -10.82 1.01
CA LEU A 180 0.01 -11.54 0.58
C LEU A 180 0.46 -12.64 1.56
N GLN A 181 0.17 -12.53 2.86
CA GLN A 181 0.46 -13.59 3.83
C GLN A 181 -0.22 -14.93 3.52
N HIS A 182 -1.18 -14.93 2.59
CA HIS A 182 -1.97 -16.10 2.22
C HIS A 182 -1.77 -16.53 0.76
N ALA A 183 -0.94 -15.82 0.00
CA ALA A 183 -0.68 -16.11 -1.41
C ALA A 183 0.65 -16.87 -1.64
N SER A 184 1.39 -17.20 -0.58
CA SER A 184 2.67 -17.93 -0.59
C SER A 184 2.54 -19.26 0.14
#